data_AF-A0A7V1NPZ1-F1
#
_entry.id   AF-A0A7V1NPZ1-F1
#
_cell.length_a   1.000
_cell.length_b   1.000
_cell.length_c   1.000
_cell.angle_alpha   90.00
_cell.angle_beta   90.00
_cell.angle_gamma   90.00
#
_symmetry.space_group_name_H-M   'P 1'
#
loop_
_entity.id
_entity.type
_entity.pdbx_description
1 polymer ?
#
loop_
_entity_poly.entity_id
_entity_poly.type
_entity_poly.pdbx_seq_one_letter_code
_entity_poly.pdbx_strand_id
1 'polypeptide(L)'
;SKNFDSILSRVTSVKNVIGCIPELEYIKSSILSGFEEYFGIDFYKSGLSTKEEDFLKENRADFAAEDWVYLNEFDPAETKMISEIYKCDGGLFKTYTRVDQKRNLLKQIYFTGDYFVSPTRTIADLESYLKDTTLDELIFKIDDYFKKFNPEFQNIGKNDFFNIAVQIINKVNFSKNTGITEEDLSRFIFINGMRPEDISSAEFLLLPYCAKKAKCEYRNEDKCISCGDCETGTAYKFAERYNIKPKTIINYENLVETLNRLKAEKIKSYIGFCCKEFYVKRNDAFRKSGIKALLIDISSPLCYLLHKEKGAYEGVFNGETSLGTGVLFKMFSQVPDCHTVDS
;
A
#
# COMPACT_ATOMS: atom_id res chain seq x y z
N SER A 1 13.81 -17.74 -10.76
CA SER A 1 14.92 -16.78 -11.02
C SER A 1 14.45 -15.34 -11.30
N LYS A 2 13.23 -15.11 -11.79
CA LYS A 2 12.68 -13.78 -12.12
C LYS A 2 12.31 -12.98 -10.87
N ASN A 3 13.17 -12.09 -10.37
CA ASN A 3 12.74 -10.87 -9.65
C ASN A 3 13.87 -9.87 -9.38
N PHE A 4 15.15 -10.27 -9.43
CA PHE A 4 16.24 -9.32 -9.75
C PHE A 4 16.17 -8.91 -11.23
N ASP A 5 15.79 -9.86 -12.08
CA ASP A 5 15.49 -9.61 -13.49
C ASP A 5 14.36 -8.59 -13.67
N SER A 6 13.44 -8.36 -12.73
CA SER A 6 12.32 -7.41 -12.97
C SER A 6 12.74 -5.94 -12.90
N ILE A 7 13.75 -5.60 -12.11
CA ILE A 7 14.34 -4.25 -12.07
C ILE A 7 15.47 -4.18 -13.09
N LEU A 8 16.34 -5.19 -13.17
CA LEU A 8 17.39 -5.25 -14.20
C LEU A 8 16.84 -5.38 -15.65
N SER A 9 15.60 -5.84 -15.85
CA SER A 9 14.93 -5.82 -17.16
C SER A 9 14.35 -4.46 -17.53
N ARG A 10 14.23 -3.54 -16.57
CA ARG A 10 13.68 -2.18 -16.76
C ARG A 10 14.70 -1.08 -16.57
N VAL A 11 15.83 -1.41 -15.95
CA VAL A 11 16.91 -0.49 -15.64
C VAL A 11 18.21 -1.16 -16.08
N THR A 12 18.96 -0.50 -16.96
CA THR A 12 20.29 -0.95 -17.38
C THR A 12 21.35 -0.15 -16.65
N SER A 13 22.59 -0.65 -16.63
CA SER A 13 23.73 0.11 -16.13
C SER A 13 24.57 0.62 -17.29
N VAL A 14 25.31 1.70 -17.08
CA VAL A 14 26.32 2.17 -18.05
C VAL A 14 27.22 1.01 -18.46
N LYS A 15 27.70 0.20 -17.50
CA LYS A 15 28.49 -1.01 -17.77
C LYS A 15 27.82 -1.99 -18.73
N ASN A 16 26.53 -2.22 -18.58
CA ASN A 16 25.80 -3.15 -19.45
C ASN A 16 25.65 -2.60 -20.87
N VAL A 17 25.57 -1.28 -21.04
CA VAL A 17 25.40 -0.64 -22.35
C VAL A 17 26.73 -0.49 -23.09
N ILE A 18 27.79 -0.07 -22.41
CA ILE A 18 29.09 0.24 -23.04
C ILE A 18 30.21 -0.76 -22.70
N GLY A 19 29.92 -1.81 -21.95
CA GLY A 19 30.85 -2.91 -21.64
C GLY A 19 31.84 -2.66 -20.50
N CYS A 20 32.00 -1.41 -20.05
CA CYS A 20 32.91 -1.04 -18.95
C CYS A 20 32.25 -0.04 -17.99
N ILE A 21 32.84 0.12 -16.80
CA ILE A 21 32.50 1.22 -15.89
C ILE A 21 33.53 2.32 -16.17
N PRO A 22 33.18 3.43 -16.84
CA PRO A 22 34.11 4.53 -17.03
C PRO A 22 34.43 5.20 -15.70
N GLU A 23 35.54 5.93 -15.66
CA GLU A 23 35.85 6.79 -14.53
C GLU A 23 34.78 7.87 -14.36
N LEU A 24 34.44 8.19 -13.11
CA LEU A 24 33.38 9.16 -12.81
C LEU A 24 33.64 10.53 -13.43
N GLU A 25 34.91 10.97 -13.47
CA GLU A 25 35.28 12.24 -14.10
C GLU A 25 35.04 12.23 -15.60
N TYR A 26 35.29 11.11 -16.28
CA TYR A 26 34.97 10.94 -17.70
C TYR A 26 33.46 10.96 -17.96
N ILE A 27 32.65 10.37 -17.06
CA ILE A 27 31.19 10.43 -17.15
C ILE A 27 30.71 11.87 -17.02
N LYS A 28 31.20 12.61 -16.02
CA LYS A 28 30.84 14.01 -15.79
C LYS A 28 31.22 14.90 -16.97
N SER A 29 32.45 14.78 -17.49
CA SER A 29 32.89 15.58 -18.63
C SER A 29 32.08 15.28 -19.89
N SER A 30 31.76 14.00 -20.14
CA SER A 30 30.94 13.60 -21.29
C SER A 30 29.51 14.17 -21.21
N ILE A 31 28.91 14.18 -20.01
CA ILE A 31 27.58 14.81 -19.79
C ILE A 31 27.66 16.32 -20.03
N LEU A 32 28.69 16.99 -19.51
CA LEU A 32 28.89 18.43 -19.70
C LEU A 32 29.03 18.76 -21.19
N SER A 33 29.91 18.08 -21.92
CA SER A 33 30.09 18.30 -23.36
C SER A 33 28.80 18.06 -24.15
N GLY A 34 27.99 17.06 -23.76
CA GLY A 34 26.68 16.86 -24.37
C GLY A 34 25.69 18.00 -24.11
N PHE A 35 25.71 18.60 -22.92
CA PHE A 35 24.93 19.81 -22.64
C PHE A 35 25.45 21.04 -23.37
N GLU A 36 26.77 21.22 -23.47
CA GLU A 36 27.40 22.31 -24.24
C GLU A 36 26.94 22.29 -25.69
N GLU A 37 27.01 21.11 -26.31
CA GLU A 37 26.60 20.91 -27.71
C GLU A 37 25.08 21.13 -27.90
N TYR A 38 24.25 20.54 -27.03
CA TYR A 38 22.79 20.60 -27.21
C TYR A 38 22.20 21.99 -26.90
N PHE A 39 22.67 22.64 -25.83
CA PHE A 39 22.14 23.93 -25.39
C PHE A 39 22.93 25.12 -25.96
N GLY A 40 24.12 24.90 -26.53
CA GLY A 40 24.97 25.97 -27.08
C GLY A 40 25.49 26.92 -25.99
N ILE A 41 25.83 26.39 -24.82
CA ILE A 41 26.33 27.14 -23.66
C ILE A 41 27.70 26.63 -23.24
N ASP A 42 28.53 27.48 -22.64
CA ASP A 42 29.82 27.08 -22.07
C ASP A 42 29.69 26.81 -20.57
N PHE A 43 30.30 25.72 -20.08
CA PHE A 43 30.42 25.47 -18.64
C PHE A 43 31.81 25.82 -18.14
N TYR A 44 31.88 26.37 -16.92
CA TYR A 44 33.14 26.61 -16.22
C TYR A 44 33.09 25.96 -14.83
N LYS A 45 34.18 25.29 -14.46
CA LYS A 45 34.29 24.66 -13.14
C LYS A 45 34.47 25.75 -12.07
N SER A 46 33.55 25.80 -11.13
CA SER A 46 33.64 26.63 -9.92
C SER A 46 33.59 25.76 -8.67
N GLY A 47 34.34 26.16 -7.64
CA GLY A 47 34.16 25.61 -6.29
C GLY A 47 32.95 26.25 -5.60
N LEU A 48 32.67 25.78 -4.38
CA LEU A 48 31.74 26.48 -3.49
C LEU A 48 32.33 27.84 -3.11
N SER A 49 31.51 28.87 -3.11
CA SER A 49 31.84 30.16 -2.51
C SER A 49 31.87 30.05 -0.99
N THR A 50 32.51 31.01 -0.31
CA THR A 50 32.55 31.06 1.16
C THR A 50 31.14 31.03 1.77
N LYS A 51 30.18 31.73 1.16
CA LYS A 51 28.77 31.72 1.62
C LYS A 51 28.14 30.33 1.53
N GLU A 52 28.40 29.59 0.46
CA GLU A 52 27.88 28.22 0.27
C GLU A 52 28.57 27.23 1.22
N GLU A 53 29.89 27.39 1.45
CA GLU A 53 30.61 26.60 2.44
C GLU A 53 30.07 26.83 3.86
N ASP A 54 29.81 28.09 4.22
CA ASP A 54 29.29 28.44 5.54
C ASP A 54 27.85 27.91 5.71
N PHE A 55 26.99 28.09 4.69
CA PHE A 55 25.65 27.50 4.69
C PHE A 55 25.70 25.97 4.86
N LEU A 56 26.60 25.30 4.13
CA LEU A 56 26.76 23.85 4.25
C LEU A 56 27.25 23.44 5.64
N LYS A 57 28.22 24.17 6.22
CA LYS A 57 28.70 23.89 7.60
C LYS A 57 27.59 24.06 8.63
N GLU A 58 26.79 25.10 8.50
CA GLU A 58 25.70 25.43 9.42
C GLU A 58 24.56 24.40 9.34
N ASN A 59 24.15 23.99 8.13
CA ASN A 59 22.94 23.19 7.94
C ASN A 59 23.20 21.68 7.80
N ARG A 60 24.46 21.23 7.66
CA ARG A 60 24.78 19.81 7.45
C ARG A 60 24.30 18.92 8.60
N ALA A 61 24.41 19.40 9.83
CA ALA A 61 23.93 18.66 11.00
C ALA A 61 22.41 18.49 10.94
N ASP A 62 21.69 19.56 10.58
CA ASP A 62 20.24 19.55 10.46
C ASP A 62 19.77 18.62 9.34
N PHE A 63 20.38 18.68 8.15
CA PHE A 63 20.02 17.78 7.04
C PHE A 63 20.33 16.30 7.30
N ALA A 64 21.22 16.00 8.25
CA ALA A 64 21.56 14.64 8.68
C ALA A 64 20.82 14.23 9.97
N ALA A 65 20.09 15.14 10.61
CA ALA A 65 19.35 14.85 11.83
C ALA A 65 18.20 13.90 11.54
N GLU A 66 17.93 12.97 12.47
CA GLU A 66 16.81 12.01 12.34
C GLU A 66 15.48 12.73 12.12
N ASP A 67 15.23 13.81 12.86
CA ASP A 67 14.00 14.58 12.71
C ASP A 67 13.84 15.16 11.29
N TRP A 68 14.92 15.54 10.61
CA TRP A 68 14.85 16.01 9.22
C TRP A 68 14.66 14.86 8.22
N VAL A 69 15.40 13.77 8.41
CA VAL A 69 15.35 12.58 7.55
C VAL A 69 13.98 11.89 7.63
N TYR A 70 13.38 11.87 8.82
CA TYR A 70 12.12 11.18 9.12
C TYR A 70 10.97 12.14 9.43
N LEU A 71 11.09 13.44 9.10
CA LEU A 71 10.17 14.55 9.45
C LEU A 71 8.68 14.27 9.17
N ASN A 72 8.37 13.31 8.29
CA ASN A 72 7.02 12.95 7.86
C ASN A 72 6.69 11.45 8.00
N GLU A 73 7.45 10.68 8.79
CA GLU A 73 7.04 9.32 9.13
C GLU A 73 5.90 9.36 10.15
N PHE A 74 4.67 9.38 9.65
CA PHE A 74 3.47 9.18 10.47
C PHE A 74 3.33 7.69 10.79
N ASP A 75 3.45 7.31 12.06
CA ASP A 75 2.93 6.03 12.54
C ASP A 75 1.40 6.17 12.79
N PRO A 76 0.54 5.50 12.00
CA PRO A 76 -0.91 5.52 12.24
C PRO A 76 -1.30 4.98 13.62
N ALA A 77 -0.52 4.06 14.18
CA ALA A 77 -0.83 3.39 15.45
C ALA A 77 -0.65 4.35 16.64
N GLU A 78 0.40 5.18 16.63
CA GLU A 78 0.62 6.19 17.66
C GLU A 78 -0.36 7.36 17.56
N THR A 79 -0.77 7.71 16.34
CA THR A 79 -1.59 8.90 16.07
C THR A 79 -3.10 8.66 16.07
N LYS A 80 -3.55 7.40 16.22
CA LYS A 80 -4.97 6.99 16.08
C LYS A 80 -5.59 7.50 14.77
N MET A 81 -4.80 7.49 13.70
CA MET A 81 -5.23 7.92 12.38
C MET A 81 -5.58 6.72 11.52
N ILE A 82 -6.62 6.87 10.70
CA ILE A 82 -6.99 5.90 9.68
C ILE A 82 -6.08 6.15 8.47
N SER A 83 -5.30 5.14 8.09
CA SER A 83 -4.43 5.18 6.91
C SER A 83 -5.08 4.52 5.69
N GLU A 84 -4.83 5.08 4.51
CA GLU A 84 -5.25 4.58 3.21
C GLU A 84 -4.08 4.58 2.23
N ILE A 85 -4.02 3.58 1.35
CA ILE A 85 -3.00 3.48 0.31
C ILE A 85 -3.69 3.36 -1.04
N TYR A 86 -3.50 4.37 -1.88
CA TYR A 86 -4.11 4.45 -3.19
C TYR A 86 -3.04 4.59 -4.27
N LYS A 87 -3.03 3.65 -5.23
CA LYS A 87 -2.09 3.66 -6.36
C LYS A 87 -2.80 4.09 -7.64
N CYS A 88 -2.25 5.09 -8.31
CA CYS A 88 -2.71 5.62 -9.59
C CYS A 88 -1.55 5.71 -10.58
N ASP A 89 -1.85 6.17 -11.80
CA ASP A 89 -0.87 6.26 -12.88
C ASP A 89 0.22 7.31 -12.60
N GLY A 90 -0.12 8.37 -11.84
CA GLY A 90 0.82 9.43 -11.44
C GLY A 90 1.55 9.20 -10.12
N GLY A 91 1.32 8.06 -9.44
CA GLY A 91 2.03 7.72 -8.21
C GLY A 91 1.20 6.96 -7.18
N LEU A 92 1.77 6.82 -6.00
CA LEU A 92 1.22 6.23 -4.80
C LEU A 92 0.88 7.34 -3.81
N PHE A 93 -0.38 7.37 -3.36
CA PHE A 93 -0.80 8.13 -2.20
C PHE A 93 -0.83 7.23 -0.96
N LYS A 94 -0.24 7.74 0.12
CA LYS A 94 -0.47 7.31 1.49
C LYS A 94 -1.22 8.44 2.17
N THR A 95 -2.44 8.16 2.59
CA THR A 95 -3.31 9.17 3.21
C THR A 95 -3.56 8.82 4.65
N TYR A 96 -3.43 9.80 5.54
CA TYR A 96 -3.66 9.63 6.97
C TYR A 96 -4.80 10.56 7.37
N THR A 97 -5.82 10.03 8.03
CA THR A 97 -7.01 10.81 8.38
C THR A 97 -7.38 10.65 9.85
N ARG A 98 -7.81 11.76 10.44
CA ARG A 98 -8.43 11.78 11.75
C ARG A 98 -9.88 12.18 11.59
N VAL A 99 -10.78 11.35 12.08
CA VAL A 99 -12.22 11.54 11.93
C VAL A 99 -12.89 11.52 13.30
N ASP A 100 -13.74 12.51 13.57
CA ASP A 100 -14.70 12.43 14.66
C ASP A 100 -15.88 11.58 14.18
N GLN A 101 -15.85 10.29 14.55
CA GLN A 101 -16.85 9.31 14.10
C GLN A 101 -18.27 9.67 14.58
N LYS A 102 -18.40 10.31 15.75
CA LYS A 102 -19.72 10.69 16.31
C LYS A 102 -20.35 11.84 15.52
N ARG A 103 -19.53 12.79 15.08
CA ARG A 103 -19.98 13.96 14.31
C ARG A 103 -19.89 13.78 12.79
N ASN A 104 -19.44 12.61 12.32
CA ASN A 104 -19.16 12.33 10.91
C ASN A 104 -18.25 13.40 10.26
N LEU A 105 -17.23 13.86 11.00
CA LEU A 105 -16.46 15.07 10.66
C LEU A 105 -14.97 14.74 10.46
N LEU A 106 -14.43 15.08 9.30
CA LEU A 106 -13.00 14.99 9.01
C LEU A 106 -12.25 16.09 9.77
N LYS A 107 -11.47 15.70 10.78
CA LYS A 107 -10.66 16.63 11.58
C LYS A 107 -9.36 17.00 10.90
N GLN A 108 -8.67 16.01 10.34
CA GLN A 108 -7.40 16.18 9.65
C GLN A 108 -7.28 15.15 8.53
N ILE A 109 -6.63 15.54 7.45
CA ILE A 109 -6.20 14.66 6.37
C ILE A 109 -4.80 15.08 5.95
N TYR A 110 -3.92 14.11 5.75
CA TYR A 110 -2.58 14.30 5.23
C TYR A 110 -2.38 13.39 4.03
N PHE A 111 -1.89 13.94 2.93
CA PHE A 111 -1.48 13.19 1.75
C PHE A 111 0.05 13.18 1.72
N THR A 112 0.62 11.98 1.61
CA THR A 112 2.04 11.78 1.37
C THR A 112 2.21 10.73 0.27
N GLY A 113 3.40 10.62 -0.31
CA GLY A 113 3.61 9.71 -1.42
C GLY A 113 4.64 10.17 -2.43
N ASP A 114 4.69 9.50 -3.58
CA ASP A 114 5.61 9.75 -4.69
C ASP A 114 4.91 10.41 -5.89
N TYR A 115 4.01 11.37 -5.62
CA TYR A 115 3.33 12.17 -6.65
C TYR A 115 4.07 13.48 -6.94
N PHE A 116 3.86 14.02 -8.15
CA PHE A 116 4.39 15.30 -8.58
C PHE A 116 3.27 16.34 -8.74
N VAL A 117 3.44 17.49 -8.09
CA VAL A 117 2.47 18.59 -8.07
C VAL A 117 3.15 19.94 -8.19
N SER A 118 2.51 20.86 -8.91
CA SER A 118 2.88 22.26 -8.99
C SER A 118 1.66 23.15 -8.71
N PRO A 119 1.79 24.21 -7.90
CA PRO A 119 2.90 24.52 -7.00
C PRO A 119 3.10 23.50 -5.86
N THR A 120 4.25 23.51 -5.19
CA THR A 120 4.56 22.57 -4.08
C THR A 120 3.58 22.68 -2.91
N ARG A 121 3.04 23.88 -2.65
CA ARG A 121 2.06 24.14 -1.59
C ARG A 121 0.65 23.59 -1.83
N THR A 122 0.35 23.12 -3.04
CA THR A 122 -0.99 22.66 -3.45
C THR A 122 -1.56 21.61 -2.51
N ILE A 123 -0.75 20.63 -2.08
CA ILE A 123 -1.23 19.59 -1.15
C ILE A 123 -1.59 20.17 0.21
N ALA A 124 -0.71 21.00 0.80
CA ALA A 124 -0.99 21.62 2.09
C ALA A 124 -2.23 22.55 2.03
N ASP A 125 -2.43 23.23 0.91
CA ASP A 125 -3.63 24.03 0.66
C ASP A 125 -4.89 23.15 0.56
N LEU A 126 -4.82 22.01 -0.15
CA LEU A 126 -5.90 21.04 -0.24
C LEU A 126 -6.24 20.43 1.14
N GLU A 127 -5.25 19.96 1.89
CA GLU A 127 -5.41 19.42 3.25
C GLU A 127 -6.12 20.43 4.17
N SER A 128 -5.67 21.68 4.14
CA SER A 128 -6.30 22.77 4.88
C SER A 128 -7.71 23.05 4.40
N TYR A 129 -7.96 22.96 3.09
CA TYR A 129 -9.30 23.13 2.51
C TYR A 129 -10.26 22.06 2.98
N LEU A 130 -9.81 20.81 3.11
CA LEU A 130 -10.63 19.67 3.53
C LEU A 130 -10.82 19.58 5.05
N LYS A 131 -10.06 20.33 5.84
CA LYS A 131 -10.17 20.36 7.30
C LYS A 131 -11.58 20.73 7.76
N ASP A 132 -12.03 20.05 8.82
CA ASP A 132 -13.34 20.23 9.47
C ASP A 132 -14.52 20.13 8.50
N THR A 133 -14.42 19.24 7.50
CA THR A 133 -15.49 18.94 6.53
C THR A 133 -16.28 17.72 6.97
N THR A 134 -17.60 17.72 6.79
CA THR A 134 -18.39 16.52 7.02
C THR A 134 -18.03 15.47 5.96
N LEU A 135 -18.01 14.19 6.34
CA LEU A 135 -17.61 13.13 5.39
C LEU A 135 -18.54 13.05 4.18
N ASP A 136 -19.80 13.42 4.34
CA ASP A 136 -20.81 13.43 3.26
C ASP A 136 -20.55 14.55 2.23
N GLU A 137 -19.89 15.63 2.64
CA GLU A 137 -19.53 16.77 1.77
C GLU A 137 -18.12 16.66 1.16
N LEU A 138 -17.33 15.67 1.58
CA LEU A 138 -15.90 15.58 1.26
C LEU A 138 -15.64 15.57 -0.25
N ILE A 139 -16.42 14.80 -1.00
CA ILE A 139 -16.31 14.71 -2.47
C ILE A 139 -16.62 16.07 -3.13
N PHE A 140 -17.67 16.75 -2.68
CA PHE A 140 -18.04 18.06 -3.21
C PHE A 140 -16.97 19.11 -2.92
N LYS A 141 -16.37 19.07 -1.73
CA LYS A 141 -15.31 20.01 -1.35
C LYS A 141 -14.02 19.79 -2.14
N ILE A 142 -13.68 18.53 -2.46
CA ILE A 142 -12.59 18.21 -3.39
C ILE A 142 -12.91 18.76 -4.79
N ASP A 143 -14.11 18.52 -5.31
CA ASP A 143 -14.50 19.01 -6.65
C ASP A 143 -14.43 20.55 -6.73
N ASP A 144 -14.91 21.23 -5.69
CA ASP A 144 -14.87 22.68 -5.56
C ASP A 144 -13.43 23.22 -5.50
N TYR A 145 -12.53 22.57 -4.75
CA TYR A 145 -11.12 22.92 -4.73
C TYR A 145 -10.49 22.84 -6.13
N PHE A 146 -10.70 21.72 -6.83
CA PHE A 146 -10.17 21.54 -8.18
C PHE A 146 -10.72 22.56 -9.18
N LYS A 147 -12.01 22.91 -9.08
CA LYS A 147 -12.62 23.96 -9.91
C LYS A 147 -12.04 25.35 -9.63
N LYS A 148 -11.82 25.68 -8.35
CA LYS A 148 -11.41 27.01 -7.91
C LYS A 148 -9.93 27.28 -8.13
N PHE A 149 -9.07 26.30 -7.88
CA PHE A 149 -7.62 26.48 -7.87
C PHE A 149 -6.92 25.85 -9.08
N ASN A 150 -7.60 24.95 -9.81
CA ASN A 150 -7.07 24.24 -10.98
C ASN A 150 -5.62 23.74 -10.79
N PRO A 151 -5.37 22.91 -9.76
CA PRO A 151 -4.01 22.46 -9.44
C PRO A 151 -3.42 21.57 -10.55
N GLU A 152 -2.12 21.69 -10.77
CA GLU A 152 -1.41 20.91 -11.79
C GLU A 152 -0.73 19.70 -11.16
N PHE A 153 -1.23 18.51 -11.47
CA PHE A 153 -0.60 17.24 -11.12
C PHE A 153 -0.16 16.48 -12.37
N GLN A 154 0.94 15.72 -12.26
CA GLN A 154 1.38 14.85 -13.36
C GLN A 154 0.65 13.51 -13.32
N ASN A 155 -0.22 13.25 -14.31
CA ASN A 155 -0.99 12.00 -14.44
C ASN A 155 -1.90 11.67 -13.24
N ILE A 156 -2.36 12.70 -12.51
CA ILE A 156 -3.31 12.56 -11.40
C ILE A 156 -4.44 13.55 -11.62
N GLY A 157 -5.68 13.10 -11.40
CA GLY A 157 -6.86 13.95 -11.53
C GLY A 157 -7.71 13.97 -10.26
N LYS A 158 -8.74 14.82 -10.25
CA LYS A 158 -9.71 14.89 -9.14
C LYS A 158 -10.34 13.55 -8.79
N ASN A 159 -10.51 12.66 -9.77
CA ASN A 159 -11.09 11.33 -9.57
C ASN A 159 -10.23 10.45 -8.66
N ASP A 160 -8.91 10.64 -8.64
CA ASP A 160 -8.01 9.93 -7.73
C ASP A 160 -8.28 10.33 -6.28
N PHE A 161 -8.44 11.64 -6.03
CA PHE A 161 -8.82 12.16 -4.72
C PHE A 161 -10.24 11.73 -4.32
N PHE A 162 -11.17 11.63 -5.27
CA PHE A 162 -12.49 11.05 -5.00
C PHE A 162 -12.40 9.59 -4.57
N ASN A 163 -11.60 8.78 -5.25
CA ASN A 163 -11.41 7.38 -4.88
C ASN A 163 -10.82 7.24 -3.48
N ILE A 164 -9.81 8.06 -3.13
CA ILE A 164 -9.23 8.12 -1.78
C ILE A 164 -10.31 8.47 -0.75
N ALA A 165 -11.09 9.53 -1.01
CA ALA A 165 -12.17 9.95 -0.12
C ALA A 165 -13.23 8.86 0.07
N VAL A 166 -13.66 8.19 -1.00
CA VAL A 166 -14.61 7.07 -0.92
C VAL A 166 -14.05 5.92 -0.08
N GLN A 167 -12.76 5.58 -0.23
CA GLN A 167 -12.13 4.53 0.58
C GLN A 167 -12.10 4.89 2.07
N ILE A 168 -11.78 6.15 2.41
CA ILE A 168 -11.81 6.65 3.79
C ILE A 168 -13.23 6.59 4.36
N ILE A 169 -14.23 7.07 3.60
CA ILE A 169 -15.64 7.03 4.01
C ILE A 169 -16.10 5.59 4.25
N ASN A 170 -15.76 4.67 3.35
CA ASN A 170 -16.08 3.25 3.50
C ASN A 170 -15.45 2.65 4.75
N LYS A 171 -14.19 2.98 5.06
CA LYS A 171 -13.52 2.57 6.31
C LYS A 171 -14.25 3.09 7.55
N VAL A 172 -14.54 4.38 7.60
CA VAL A 172 -15.24 4.99 8.74
C VAL A 172 -16.65 4.42 8.92
N ASN A 173 -17.38 4.20 7.83
CA ASN A 173 -18.70 3.59 7.91
C ASN A 173 -18.63 2.13 8.36
N PHE A 174 -17.56 1.42 8.02
CA PHE A 174 -17.35 0.06 8.50
C PHE A 174 -17.16 -0.01 10.02
N SER A 175 -16.39 0.92 10.61
CA SER A 175 -16.14 0.91 12.07
C SER A 175 -17.38 1.24 12.90
N LYS A 176 -18.30 2.07 12.38
CA LYS A 176 -19.54 2.44 13.11
C LYS A 176 -20.38 1.23 13.50
N ASN A 177 -20.33 0.16 12.72
CA ASN A 177 -21.16 -1.02 12.89
C ASN A 177 -20.36 -2.23 13.40
N THR A 178 -19.11 -2.09 13.80
CA THR A 178 -18.26 -3.24 14.13
C THR A 178 -17.35 -2.91 15.31
N GLY A 179 -16.90 -3.92 16.08
CA GLY A 179 -15.91 -3.73 17.15
C GLY A 179 -14.49 -3.44 16.65
N ILE A 180 -14.37 -2.79 15.48
CA ILE A 180 -13.15 -2.56 14.72
C ILE A 180 -12.57 -1.20 15.11
N THR A 181 -11.29 -1.19 15.46
CA THR A 181 -10.57 0.03 15.86
C THR A 181 -10.03 0.79 14.64
N GLU A 182 -9.58 2.04 14.83
CA GLU A 182 -8.89 2.79 13.77
C GLU A 182 -7.61 2.09 13.27
N GLU A 183 -6.93 1.35 14.16
CA GLU A 183 -5.79 0.52 13.82
C GLU A 183 -6.19 -0.64 12.90
N ASP A 184 -7.30 -1.34 13.21
CA ASP A 184 -7.83 -2.39 12.34
C ASP A 184 -8.20 -1.83 10.96
N LEU A 185 -8.84 -0.64 10.89
CA LEU A 185 -9.17 0.02 9.62
C LEU A 185 -7.94 0.35 8.78
N SER A 186 -6.84 0.76 9.42
CA SER A 186 -5.55 1.05 8.77
C SER A 186 -4.89 -0.18 8.12
N ARG A 187 -5.38 -1.38 8.43
CA ARG A 187 -4.94 -2.64 7.82
C ARG A 187 -5.77 -3.01 6.60
N PHE A 188 -6.94 -2.41 6.42
CA PHE A 188 -7.86 -2.77 5.35
C PHE A 188 -7.53 -2.03 4.05
N ILE A 189 -7.65 -2.75 2.94
CA ILE A 189 -7.50 -2.19 1.61
C ILE A 189 -8.65 -2.72 0.75
N PHE A 190 -9.54 -1.82 0.34
CA PHE A 190 -10.73 -2.15 -0.44
C PHE A 190 -10.44 -2.04 -1.93
N ILE A 191 -10.68 -3.13 -2.66
CA ILE A 191 -10.31 -3.29 -4.07
C ILE A 191 -11.56 -3.49 -4.93
N ASN A 192 -11.54 -2.92 -6.13
CA ASN A 192 -12.58 -3.07 -7.17
C ASN A 192 -14.01 -2.76 -6.67
N GLY A 193 -14.14 -1.76 -5.78
CA GLY A 193 -15.43 -1.35 -5.24
C GLY A 193 -16.01 -2.31 -4.20
N MET A 194 -15.17 -3.13 -3.54
CA MET A 194 -15.55 -3.83 -2.31
C MET A 194 -16.07 -2.82 -1.29
N ARG A 195 -17.26 -3.06 -0.76
CA ARG A 195 -17.84 -2.30 0.34
C ARG A 195 -17.96 -3.16 1.60
N PRO A 196 -18.10 -2.53 2.77
CA PRO A 196 -18.35 -3.25 4.02
C PRO A 196 -19.46 -4.31 3.95
N GLU A 197 -20.56 -4.02 3.24
CA GLU A 197 -21.71 -4.92 3.14
C GLU A 197 -21.41 -6.15 2.26
N ASP A 198 -20.40 -6.09 1.39
CA ASP A 198 -20.00 -7.19 0.52
C ASP A 198 -19.17 -8.26 1.29
N ILE A 199 -18.65 -7.94 2.49
CA ILE A 199 -17.71 -8.79 3.25
C ILE A 199 -18.34 -10.12 3.69
N SER A 200 -19.57 -10.09 4.19
CA SER A 200 -20.28 -11.30 4.65
C SER A 200 -20.57 -12.28 3.51
N SER A 201 -20.55 -11.81 2.26
CA SER A 201 -20.76 -12.61 1.05
C SER A 201 -19.46 -13.13 0.42
N ALA A 202 -18.30 -12.90 1.05
CA ALA A 202 -17.02 -13.34 0.51
C ALA A 202 -16.97 -14.87 0.34
N GLU A 203 -16.63 -15.32 -0.88
CA GLU A 203 -16.67 -16.74 -1.23
C GLU A 203 -15.34 -17.45 -0.96
N PHE A 204 -14.25 -16.68 -0.92
CA PHE A 204 -12.89 -17.18 -0.71
C PHE A 204 -12.14 -16.40 0.36
N LEU A 205 -11.26 -17.12 1.08
CA LEU A 205 -10.28 -16.58 2.01
C LEU A 205 -8.87 -16.92 1.52
N LEU A 206 -8.15 -15.94 1.00
CA LEU A 206 -6.81 -16.11 0.46
C LEU A 206 -5.75 -15.76 1.51
N LEU A 207 -4.91 -16.73 1.87
CA LEU A 207 -3.95 -16.62 2.96
C LEU A 207 -2.52 -16.76 2.45
N PRO A 208 -1.55 -15.92 2.86
CA PRO A 208 -0.19 -16.01 2.39
C PRO A 208 0.54 -17.16 3.08
N TYR A 209 1.37 -17.90 2.35
CA TYR A 209 2.16 -18.98 2.93
C TYR A 209 3.13 -18.50 4.04
N CYS A 210 3.57 -17.24 4.00
CA CYS A 210 4.47 -16.66 5.00
C CYS A 210 3.84 -16.49 6.39
N ALA A 211 2.52 -16.72 6.52
CA ALA A 211 1.83 -16.80 7.80
C ALA A 211 1.82 -18.21 8.42
N LYS A 212 2.31 -19.23 7.69
CA LYS A 212 2.60 -20.54 8.27
C LYS A 212 3.95 -20.48 9.01
N LYS A 213 4.24 -21.45 9.87
CA LYS A 213 5.57 -21.59 10.47
C LYS A 213 6.62 -21.93 9.42
N ALA A 214 7.87 -21.53 9.62
CA ALA A 214 8.96 -21.78 8.67
C ALA A 214 9.17 -23.29 8.41
N LYS A 215 8.98 -24.12 9.44
CA LYS A 215 9.12 -25.58 9.38
C LYS A 215 7.80 -26.34 9.10
N CYS A 216 6.72 -25.65 8.73
CA CYS A 216 5.44 -26.30 8.46
C CYS A 216 5.53 -27.16 7.19
N GLU A 217 5.16 -28.44 7.28
CA GLU A 217 5.13 -29.36 6.12
C GLU A 217 4.21 -28.84 5.00
N TYR A 218 3.11 -28.20 5.39
CA TYR A 218 2.15 -27.60 4.46
C TYR A 218 2.55 -26.19 4.00
N ARG A 219 3.75 -25.67 4.33
CA ARG A 219 4.12 -24.28 4.01
C ARG A 219 3.98 -23.98 2.51
N ASN A 220 4.44 -24.89 1.67
CA ASN A 220 4.42 -24.75 0.21
C ASN A 220 3.24 -25.46 -0.45
N GLU A 221 2.24 -25.83 0.33
CA GLU A 221 0.97 -26.36 -0.16
C GLU A 221 -0.11 -25.27 -0.09
N ASP A 222 -1.05 -25.34 -1.03
CA ASP A 222 -2.17 -24.39 -1.15
C ASP A 222 -3.31 -24.68 -0.17
N LYS A 223 -3.10 -25.59 0.78
CA LYS A 223 -4.03 -26.02 1.83
C LYS A 223 -3.39 -25.95 3.22
N CYS A 224 -4.21 -26.08 4.26
CA CYS A 224 -3.77 -26.22 5.64
C CYS A 224 -4.67 -27.26 6.34
N ILE A 225 -4.07 -28.11 7.17
CA ILE A 225 -4.81 -29.11 7.97
C ILE A 225 -5.31 -28.56 9.31
N SER A 226 -5.13 -27.26 9.57
CA SER A 226 -5.63 -26.60 10.77
C SER A 226 -5.12 -27.22 12.09
N CYS A 227 -3.84 -27.62 12.14
CA CYS A 227 -3.20 -28.27 13.30
C CYS A 227 -3.20 -27.44 14.59
N GLY A 228 -3.44 -26.12 14.50
CA GLY A 228 -3.48 -25.20 15.64
C GLY A 228 -2.15 -24.50 15.95
N ASP A 229 -1.09 -24.79 15.20
CA ASP A 229 0.25 -24.26 15.48
C ASP A 229 0.46 -22.78 15.11
N CYS A 230 -0.36 -22.22 14.22
CA CYS A 230 -0.22 -20.85 13.74
C CYS A 230 -1.58 -20.26 13.34
N GLU A 231 -1.61 -18.94 13.15
CA GLU A 231 -2.82 -18.20 12.79
C GLU A 231 -3.42 -18.63 11.44
N THR A 232 -2.62 -19.19 10.52
CA THR A 232 -3.16 -19.76 9.27
C THR A 232 -4.17 -20.87 9.58
N GLY A 233 -3.88 -21.74 10.55
CA GLY A 233 -4.83 -22.80 10.95
C GLY A 233 -6.10 -22.23 11.56
N THR A 234 -5.99 -21.17 12.36
CA THR A 234 -7.15 -20.43 12.90
C THR A 234 -8.00 -19.83 11.79
N ALA A 235 -7.38 -19.23 10.77
CA ALA A 235 -8.08 -18.66 9.62
C ALA A 235 -8.78 -19.72 8.75
N TYR A 236 -8.19 -20.91 8.59
CA TYR A 236 -8.86 -22.03 7.89
C TYR A 236 -10.09 -22.51 8.67
N LYS A 237 -10.00 -22.71 9.99
CA LYS A 237 -11.16 -23.07 10.82
C LYS A 237 -12.25 -21.99 10.79
N PHE A 238 -11.85 -20.72 10.78
CA PHE A 238 -12.78 -19.60 10.59
C PHE A 238 -13.50 -19.72 9.24
N ALA A 239 -12.76 -19.94 8.15
CA ALA A 239 -13.35 -20.07 6.82
C ALA A 239 -14.37 -21.23 6.75
N GLU A 240 -14.03 -22.39 7.32
CA GLU A 240 -14.94 -23.53 7.44
C GLU A 240 -16.22 -23.16 8.21
N ARG A 241 -16.10 -22.50 9.37
CA ARG A 241 -17.25 -22.08 10.20
C ARG A 241 -18.22 -21.16 9.45
N TYR A 242 -17.70 -20.27 8.59
CA TYR A 242 -18.50 -19.30 7.85
C TYR A 242 -18.77 -19.70 6.39
N ASN A 243 -18.50 -20.97 6.02
CA ASN A 243 -18.70 -21.50 4.68
C ASN A 243 -17.96 -20.71 3.57
N ILE A 244 -16.77 -20.19 3.90
CA ILE A 244 -15.86 -19.50 2.99
C ILE A 244 -14.78 -20.50 2.57
N LYS A 245 -14.40 -20.54 1.30
CA LYS A 245 -13.35 -21.48 0.82
C LYS A 245 -11.96 -20.93 1.13
N PRO A 246 -11.18 -21.52 2.06
CA PRO A 246 -9.81 -21.07 2.30
C PRO A 246 -8.87 -21.59 1.21
N LYS A 247 -7.88 -20.79 0.85
CA LYS A 247 -6.76 -21.22 0.00
C LYS A 247 -5.48 -20.51 0.41
N THR A 248 -4.39 -21.25 0.52
CA THR A 248 -3.06 -20.66 0.72
C THR A 248 -2.44 -20.27 -0.62
N ILE A 249 -1.97 -19.04 -0.70
CA ILE A 249 -1.19 -18.49 -1.81
C ILE A 249 0.29 -18.74 -1.52
N ILE A 250 0.93 -19.57 -2.36
CA ILE A 250 2.30 -20.06 -2.13
C ILE A 250 3.40 -19.21 -2.78
N ASN A 251 3.05 -18.44 -3.81
CA ASN A 251 3.93 -17.50 -4.50
C ASN A 251 3.11 -16.53 -5.36
N TYR A 252 3.77 -15.61 -6.05
CA TYR A 252 3.11 -14.61 -6.89
C TYR A 252 2.44 -15.23 -8.13
N GLU A 253 3.07 -16.20 -8.77
CA GLU A 253 2.52 -16.90 -9.94
C GLU A 253 1.21 -17.61 -9.57
N ASN A 254 1.20 -18.30 -8.43
CA ASN A 254 0.02 -18.97 -7.87
C ASN A 254 -1.09 -17.97 -7.50
N LEU A 255 -0.74 -16.77 -7.03
CA LEU A 255 -1.72 -15.70 -6.83
C LEU A 255 -2.40 -15.32 -8.15
N VAL A 256 -1.62 -15.06 -9.19
CA VAL A 256 -2.13 -14.65 -10.50
C VAL A 256 -3.01 -15.74 -11.11
N GLU A 257 -2.57 -17.00 -11.06
CA GLU A 257 -3.36 -18.15 -11.50
C GLU A 257 -4.67 -18.26 -10.71
N THR A 258 -4.60 -18.12 -9.38
CA THR A 258 -5.78 -18.17 -8.52
C THR A 258 -6.77 -17.06 -8.87
N LEU A 259 -6.33 -15.81 -9.01
CA LEU A 259 -7.20 -14.69 -9.36
C LEU A 259 -7.85 -14.87 -10.75
N ASN A 260 -7.10 -15.38 -11.73
CA ASN A 260 -7.64 -15.68 -13.05
C ASN A 260 -8.70 -16.79 -13.00
N ARG A 261 -8.46 -17.84 -12.20
CA ARG A 261 -9.44 -18.92 -11.99
C ARG A 261 -10.71 -18.39 -11.30
N LEU A 262 -10.57 -17.62 -10.22
CA LEU A 262 -11.72 -17.02 -9.53
C LEU A 262 -12.54 -16.11 -10.45
N LYS A 263 -11.86 -15.36 -11.32
CA LYS A 263 -12.50 -14.53 -12.35
C LYS A 263 -13.28 -15.37 -13.36
N ALA A 264 -12.69 -16.47 -13.84
CA ALA A 264 -13.35 -17.40 -14.77
C ALA A 264 -14.57 -18.08 -14.15
N GLU A 265 -14.50 -18.40 -12.85
CA GLU A 265 -15.60 -18.94 -12.04
C GLU A 265 -16.66 -17.89 -11.67
N LYS A 266 -16.47 -16.62 -12.06
CA LYS A 266 -17.38 -15.49 -11.77
C LYS A 266 -17.62 -15.27 -10.27
N ILE A 267 -16.59 -15.53 -9.47
CA ILE A 267 -16.59 -15.23 -8.03
C ILE A 267 -16.78 -13.72 -7.85
N LYS A 268 -17.69 -13.35 -6.94
CA LYS A 268 -18.09 -11.96 -6.72
C LYS A 268 -17.14 -11.23 -5.79
N SER A 269 -16.73 -11.88 -4.70
CA SER A 269 -15.86 -11.29 -3.70
C SER A 269 -14.99 -12.30 -2.95
N TYR A 270 -13.85 -11.81 -2.43
CA TYR A 270 -12.98 -12.58 -1.55
C TYR A 270 -12.34 -11.69 -0.47
N ILE A 271 -11.89 -12.32 0.61
CA ILE A 271 -11.03 -11.69 1.63
C ILE A 271 -9.61 -12.24 1.43
N GLY A 272 -8.61 -11.37 1.43
CA GLY A 272 -7.21 -11.75 1.27
C GLY A 272 -6.34 -11.18 2.36
N PHE A 273 -5.21 -11.82 2.63
CA PHE A 273 -4.16 -11.32 3.52
C PHE A 273 -2.86 -11.13 2.75
N CYS A 274 -2.25 -9.95 2.86
CA CYS A 274 -0.94 -9.66 2.29
C CYS A 274 -0.33 -8.41 2.94
N CYS A 275 1.00 -8.27 2.94
CA CYS A 275 1.60 -7.03 3.44
C CYS A 275 1.40 -5.86 2.47
N LYS A 276 1.39 -4.63 3.00
CA LYS A 276 1.26 -3.38 2.22
C LYS A 276 2.26 -3.28 1.06
N GLU A 277 3.52 -3.66 1.25
CA GLU A 277 4.55 -3.60 0.20
C GLU A 277 4.24 -4.56 -0.95
N PHE A 278 3.76 -5.77 -0.62
CA PHE A 278 3.31 -6.73 -1.63
C PHE A 278 2.15 -6.16 -2.44
N TYR A 279 1.16 -5.58 -1.77
CA TYR A 279 0.04 -4.91 -2.44
C TYR A 279 0.53 -3.76 -3.35
N VAL A 280 1.37 -2.85 -2.86
CA VAL A 280 1.87 -1.70 -3.64
C VAL A 280 2.62 -2.15 -4.91
N LYS A 281 3.46 -3.19 -4.80
CA LYS A 281 4.23 -3.72 -5.94
C LYS A 281 3.36 -4.51 -6.92
N ARG A 282 2.32 -5.20 -6.44
CA ARG A 282 1.49 -6.13 -7.25
C ARG A 282 0.05 -5.66 -7.46
N ASN A 283 -0.21 -4.38 -7.21
CA ASN A 283 -1.52 -3.74 -7.28
C ASN A 283 -2.31 -4.08 -8.56
N ASP A 284 -1.62 -4.07 -9.70
CA ASP A 284 -2.17 -4.42 -11.01
C ASP A 284 -2.87 -5.79 -11.03
N ALA A 285 -2.30 -6.81 -10.40
CA ALA A 285 -2.88 -8.16 -10.40
C ALA A 285 -4.24 -8.16 -9.69
N PHE A 286 -4.32 -7.46 -8.55
CA PHE A 286 -5.55 -7.30 -7.79
C PHE A 286 -6.60 -6.48 -8.56
N ARG A 287 -6.22 -5.32 -9.12
CA ARG A 287 -7.14 -4.46 -9.88
C ARG A 287 -7.65 -5.14 -11.16
N LYS A 288 -6.77 -5.74 -11.96
CA LYS A 288 -7.13 -6.40 -13.24
C LYS A 288 -7.98 -7.67 -13.05
N SER A 289 -7.99 -8.25 -11.85
CA SER A 289 -8.92 -9.35 -11.54
C SER A 289 -10.38 -8.92 -11.72
N GLY A 290 -10.72 -7.66 -11.41
CA GLY A 290 -12.09 -7.15 -11.41
C GLY A 290 -12.98 -7.72 -10.31
N ILE A 291 -12.44 -8.57 -9.43
CA ILE A 291 -13.16 -9.18 -8.32
C ILE A 291 -13.13 -8.23 -7.13
N LYS A 292 -14.26 -8.04 -6.46
CA LYS A 292 -14.30 -7.24 -5.23
C LYS A 292 -13.45 -7.92 -4.16
N ALA A 293 -12.56 -7.18 -3.51
CA ALA A 293 -11.73 -7.76 -2.47
C ALA A 293 -11.53 -6.83 -1.29
N LEU A 294 -11.48 -7.41 -0.11
CA LEU A 294 -10.86 -6.80 1.05
C LEU A 294 -9.51 -7.47 1.29
N LEU A 295 -8.43 -6.70 1.18
CA LEU A 295 -7.11 -7.15 1.60
C LEU A 295 -6.84 -6.65 3.01
N ILE A 296 -6.33 -7.54 3.87
CA ILE A 296 -5.98 -7.25 5.26
C ILE A 296 -4.47 -7.34 5.40
N ASP A 297 -3.87 -6.24 5.83
CA ASP A 297 -2.44 -6.12 6.06
C ASP A 297 -1.98 -7.06 7.17
N ILE A 298 -0.91 -7.81 6.90
CA ILE A 298 -0.27 -8.70 7.86
C ILE A 298 0.82 -7.93 8.61
N SER A 299 0.96 -8.20 9.91
CA SER A 299 1.91 -7.48 10.74
C SER A 299 3.34 -7.93 10.42
N SER A 300 4.21 -6.94 10.18
CA SER A 300 5.65 -7.04 9.91
C SER A 300 6.03 -7.70 8.58
N PRO A 301 6.32 -6.91 7.52
CA PRO A 301 6.87 -7.41 6.27
C PRO A 301 8.36 -7.79 6.45
N LEU A 302 8.64 -8.81 7.26
CA LEU A 302 10.00 -9.29 7.56
C LEU A 302 10.80 -9.58 6.28
N CYS A 303 10.15 -9.99 5.19
CA CYS A 303 10.85 -10.22 3.93
C CYS A 303 11.36 -8.94 3.24
N TYR A 304 10.67 -7.81 3.40
CA TYR A 304 11.09 -6.51 2.86
C TYR A 304 12.15 -5.89 3.76
N LEU A 305 11.94 -5.92 5.08
CA LEU A 305 12.93 -5.45 6.07
C LEU A 305 14.28 -6.18 5.96
N LEU A 306 14.25 -7.47 5.61
CA LEU A 306 15.46 -8.29 5.46
C LEU A 306 16.00 -8.35 4.01
N HIS A 307 15.43 -7.58 3.07
CA HIS A 307 15.76 -7.64 1.63
C HIS A 307 15.69 -9.06 1.02
N LYS A 308 14.83 -9.93 1.56
CA LYS A 308 14.61 -11.32 1.11
C LYS A 308 13.37 -11.47 0.23
N GLU A 309 12.94 -10.39 -0.42
CA GLU A 309 11.75 -10.35 -1.27
C GLU A 309 11.76 -11.43 -2.35
N LYS A 310 12.91 -11.68 -2.99
CA LYS A 310 13.04 -12.71 -4.03
C LYS A 310 12.69 -14.08 -3.51
N GLY A 311 13.21 -14.44 -2.33
CA GLY A 311 12.85 -15.68 -1.66
C GLY A 311 11.37 -15.71 -1.30
N ALA A 312 10.80 -14.57 -0.90
CA ALA A 312 9.38 -14.48 -0.58
C ALA A 312 8.49 -14.69 -1.81
N TYR A 313 8.90 -14.19 -2.98
CA TYR A 313 8.19 -14.39 -4.23
C TYR A 313 8.33 -15.80 -4.78
N GLU A 314 9.47 -16.45 -4.57
CA GLU A 314 9.71 -17.83 -5.02
C GLU A 314 9.16 -18.89 -4.04
N GLY A 315 8.54 -18.47 -2.93
CA GLY A 315 7.96 -19.39 -1.93
C GLY A 315 8.98 -19.94 -0.91
N VAL A 316 10.21 -19.43 -0.90
CA VAL A 316 11.34 -19.97 -0.12
C VAL A 316 11.75 -19.09 1.07
N PHE A 317 10.93 -18.09 1.41
CA PHE A 317 11.21 -17.22 2.55
C PHE A 317 10.91 -17.91 3.88
N ASN A 318 11.87 -17.83 4.82
CA ASN A 318 11.83 -18.50 6.13
C ASN A 318 11.38 -17.62 7.30
N GLY A 319 10.93 -16.38 7.06
CA GLY A 319 10.35 -15.57 8.13
C GLY A 319 8.87 -15.90 8.40
N GLU A 320 8.41 -15.54 9.60
CA GLU A 320 7.05 -15.79 10.08
C GLU A 320 6.35 -14.45 10.29
N THR A 321 5.14 -14.31 9.77
CA THR A 321 4.33 -13.08 9.88
C THR A 321 3.02 -13.40 10.60
N SER A 322 2.50 -12.44 11.38
CA SER A 322 1.20 -12.60 12.05
C SER A 322 0.09 -12.06 11.15
N LEU A 323 -1.02 -12.80 11.08
CA LEU A 323 -2.19 -12.40 10.30
C LEU A 323 -3.08 -11.41 11.08
N GLY A 324 -2.98 -11.40 12.41
CA GLY A 324 -3.94 -10.72 13.27
C GLY A 324 -5.37 -11.24 13.05
N THR A 325 -5.57 -12.57 13.02
CA THR A 325 -6.87 -13.20 12.67
C THR A 325 -8.05 -12.77 13.54
N GLY A 326 -7.81 -12.18 14.72
CA GLY A 326 -8.85 -11.62 15.58
C GLY A 326 -9.76 -10.62 14.85
N VAL A 327 -9.22 -9.93 13.84
CA VAL A 327 -9.99 -8.98 13.04
C VAL A 327 -11.12 -9.65 12.24
N LEU A 328 -10.91 -10.87 11.74
CA LEU A 328 -11.95 -11.62 11.01
C LEU A 328 -13.17 -11.88 11.89
N PHE A 329 -12.92 -12.28 13.14
CA PHE A 329 -13.99 -12.51 14.10
C PHE A 329 -14.74 -11.21 14.38
N LYS A 330 -14.06 -10.08 14.64
CA LYS A 330 -14.71 -8.77 14.84
C LYS A 330 -15.63 -8.38 13.68
N MET A 331 -15.23 -8.68 12.44
CA MET A 331 -16.00 -8.37 11.23
C MET A 331 -17.25 -9.25 11.06
N PHE A 332 -17.22 -10.50 11.53
CA PHE A 332 -18.30 -11.48 11.38
C PHE A 332 -19.13 -11.70 12.65
N SER A 333 -18.73 -11.13 13.79
CA SER A 333 -19.39 -11.26 15.11
C SER A 333 -20.83 -10.71 15.17
N GLN A 334 -21.32 -10.07 14.10
CA GLN A 334 -22.68 -9.54 14.00
C GLN A 334 -23.59 -10.30 13.02
N VAL A 335 -23.10 -11.39 12.44
CA VAL A 335 -23.96 -12.32 11.71
C VAL A 335 -24.60 -13.23 12.78
N PRO A 336 -25.92 -13.22 12.97
CA PRO A 336 -26.56 -14.15 13.90
C PRO A 336 -26.17 -15.57 13.49
N ASP A 337 -25.66 -16.39 14.43
CA ASP A 337 -25.45 -17.82 14.20
C ASP A 337 -26.77 -18.41 13.70
N CYS A 338 -26.88 -18.74 12.41
CA CYS A 338 -28.05 -19.43 11.85
C CYS A 338 -28.03 -20.94 12.14
N HIS A 339 -27.22 -21.37 13.11
CA HIS A 339 -27.03 -22.77 13.48
C HIS A 339 -27.15 -22.99 14.99
N THR A 340 -28.31 -22.66 15.55
CA THR A 340 -28.91 -23.56 16.56
C THR A 340 -29.70 -24.61 15.79
N VAL A 341 -29.03 -25.71 15.45
CA VAL A 341 -29.73 -26.94 15.09
C VAL A 341 -30.12 -27.58 16.42
N ASP A 342 -31.42 -27.70 16.62
CA ASP A 342 -32.02 -28.52 17.66
C ASP A 342 -31.45 -29.94 17.61
N SER A 343 -30.80 -30.35 18.71
CA SER A 343 -30.84 -31.72 19.25
C SER A 343 -30.20 -31.75 20.63
#